data_AF-A0A7V4GHU9-F1
#
_entry.id   AF-A0A7V4GHU9-F1
#
_cell.length_a   1.000
_cell.length_b   1.000
_cell.length_c   1.000
_cell.angle_alpha   90.00
_cell.angle_beta   90.00
_cell.angle_gamma   90.00
#
_symmetry.space_group_name_H-M   'P 1'
#
loop_
_entity.id
_entity.type
_entity.pdbx_description
1 polymer ?
#
loop_
_entity_poly.entity_id
_entity_poly.type
_entity_poly.pdbx_seq_one_letter_code
_entity_poly.pdbx_strand_id
1 'polypeptide(L)'
;MQGPNRDETTAPAPPDVVGPFARAQAFPVVILLLTLLTVPFLLFGDGGIRRVERLESELEQIRLENGKLEARVREMRRRLEAYRTRPGYLEDVARDELGLVRPDELVLVFPEQR
;
A
#
# COMPACT_ATOMS: atom_id res chain seq x y z
N MET A 1 14.99 80.37 57.84
CA MET A 1 13.68 80.00 57.28
C MET A 1 13.91 78.86 56.30
N GLN A 2 13.66 77.64 56.77
CA GLN A 2 13.87 76.40 56.05
C GLN A 2 12.50 75.95 55.52
N GLY A 3 12.31 76.00 54.21
CA GLY A 3 11.16 75.39 53.55
C GLY A 3 11.49 73.93 53.20
N PRO A 4 10.73 72.94 53.69
CA PRO A 4 10.83 71.54 53.28
C PRO A 4 9.92 71.32 52.05
N ASN A 5 9.93 70.25 51.27
CA ASN A 5 10.64 68.98 51.29
C ASN A 5 10.77 68.55 49.82
N ARG A 6 11.80 67.75 49.54
CA ARG A 6 11.91 66.96 48.30
C ARG A 6 10.94 65.78 48.40
N ASP A 7 10.83 65.01 47.31
CA ASP A 7 10.29 63.65 47.27
C ASP A 7 8.82 63.51 46.81
N GLU A 8 8.53 63.91 45.57
CA GLU A 8 7.57 63.15 44.77
C GLU A 8 8.26 62.71 43.48
N THR A 9 8.94 61.58 43.61
CA THR A 9 9.21 60.60 42.56
C THR A 9 8.03 60.54 41.59
N THR A 10 8.11 61.29 40.49
CA THR A 10 7.33 60.96 39.30
C THR A 10 8.04 59.76 38.68
N ALA A 11 7.55 58.58 39.04
CA ALA A 11 7.99 57.32 38.49
C ALA A 11 8.05 57.40 36.95
N PRO A 12 9.05 56.78 36.29
CA PRO A 12 9.01 56.66 34.85
C PRO A 12 7.71 55.95 34.46
N ALA A 13 7.01 56.48 33.45
CA ALA A 13 5.83 55.84 32.88
C ALA A 13 6.12 54.33 32.66
N PRO A 14 5.20 53.43 33.03
CA PRO A 14 5.43 52.02 32.75
C PRO A 14 5.59 51.89 31.24
N PRO A 15 6.67 51.27 30.75
CA PRO A 15 6.83 51.09 29.33
C PRO A 15 5.75 50.11 28.88
N ASP A 16 4.79 50.61 28.11
CA ASP A 16 3.96 49.85 27.19
C ASP A 16 4.85 49.34 26.03
N VAL A 17 5.96 48.66 26.34
CA VAL A 17 6.95 48.14 25.37
C VAL A 17 6.54 46.85 24.70
N VAL A 18 5.27 46.48 24.74
CA VAL A 18 4.76 45.39 23.92
C VAL A 18 3.57 45.92 23.11
N GLY A 19 3.90 46.72 22.09
CA GLY A 19 2.94 47.19 21.12
C GLY A 19 2.13 46.05 20.50
N PRO A 20 0.89 46.30 20.04
CA PRO A 20 -0.01 45.30 19.47
C PRO A 20 0.59 44.56 18.25
N PHE A 21 1.61 45.15 17.63
CA PHE A 21 2.38 44.57 16.53
C PHE A 21 3.11 43.27 16.90
N ALA A 22 3.57 43.11 18.15
CA ALA A 22 4.24 41.88 18.59
C ALA A 22 3.27 40.68 18.64
N ARG A 23 1.98 40.92 18.86
CA ARG A 23 0.94 39.88 18.94
C ARG A 23 0.34 39.57 17.55
N ALA A 24 0.18 40.59 16.71
CA ALA A 24 -0.36 40.43 15.35
C ALA A 24 0.65 39.78 14.39
N GLN A 25 1.95 40.01 14.57
CA GLN A 25 3.01 39.37 13.76
C GLN A 25 3.40 37.96 14.25
N ALA A 26 3.04 37.60 15.49
CA ALA A 26 3.27 36.24 16.00
C ALA A 26 2.36 35.22 15.29
N PHE A 27 1.17 35.62 14.84
CA PHE A 27 0.22 34.75 14.17
C PHE A 27 0.78 34.09 12.89
N PRO A 28 1.35 34.83 11.91
CA PRO A 28 1.95 34.21 10.73
C PRO A 28 3.19 33.37 11.07
N VAL A 29 3.96 33.74 12.10
CA VAL A 29 5.13 32.96 12.56
C VAL A 29 4.69 31.62 13.17
N VAL A 30 3.62 31.62 13.96
CA VAL A 30 3.05 30.40 14.56
C VAL A 30 2.47 29.50 13.47
N ILE A 31 1.75 30.06 12.48
CA ILE A 31 1.26 29.29 11.33
C ILE A 31 2.43 28.72 10.53
N LEU A 32 3.45 29.52 10.23
CA LEU A 32 4.64 29.07 9.51
C LEU A 32 5.32 27.91 10.23
N LEU A 33 5.51 28.03 11.55
CA LEU A 33 6.12 26.99 12.38
C LEU A 33 5.26 25.72 12.41
N LEU A 34 3.94 25.87 12.55
CA LEU A 34 2.99 24.76 12.53
C LEU A 34 3.03 24.04 11.18
N THR A 35 2.96 24.77 10.06
CA THR A 35 3.06 24.21 8.71
C THR A 35 4.40 23.53 8.49
N LEU A 36 5.50 24.14 8.93
CA LEU A 36 6.85 23.57 8.81
C LEU A 36 7.01 22.26 9.59
N LEU A 37 6.30 22.09 10.71
CA LEU A 37 6.34 20.86 11.51
C LEU A 37 5.36 19.80 11.01
N THR A 38 4.16 20.20 10.58
CA THR A 38 3.08 19.28 10.19
C THR A 38 3.21 18.74 8.78
N VAL A 39 3.65 19.56 7.82
CA VAL A 39 3.76 19.14 6.40
C VAL A 39 4.74 17.97 6.24
N PRO A 40 5.96 18.01 6.80
CA PRO A 40 6.87 16.86 6.72
C PRO A 40 6.25 15.65 7.43
N PHE A 41 5.64 15.83 8.60
CA PHE A 41 5.03 14.73 9.32
C PHE A 41 3.86 14.09 8.56
N LEU A 42 3.12 14.85 7.76
CA LEU A 42 2.05 14.35 6.90
C LEU A 42 2.61 13.65 5.65
N LEU A 43 3.73 14.13 5.10
CA LEU A 43 4.42 13.54 3.96
C LEU A 43 5.24 12.29 4.34
N PHE A 44 5.74 12.21 5.57
CA PHE A 44 6.57 11.10 6.08
C PHE A 44 5.85 10.19 7.08
N GLY A 45 4.68 10.57 7.61
CA GLY A 45 3.85 9.75 8.49
C GLY A 45 3.12 8.66 7.71
N ASP A 46 2.57 7.66 8.42
CA ASP A 46 2.11 6.33 7.98
C ASP A 46 1.35 6.19 6.63
N GLY A 47 0.91 7.27 5.99
CA GLY A 47 0.27 7.32 4.67
C GLY A 47 1.05 8.01 3.53
N GLY A 48 2.24 8.58 3.77
CA GLY A 48 2.95 9.45 2.82
C GLY A 48 4.19 8.85 2.16
N ILE A 49 4.25 8.97 0.83
CA ILE A 49 5.34 8.71 -0.16
C ILE A 49 6.01 7.32 -0.10
N ARG A 50 6.52 6.88 1.06
CA ARG A 50 7.17 5.57 1.23
C ARG A 50 6.22 4.39 1.02
N ARG A 51 4.93 4.59 1.28
CA ARG A 51 3.90 3.57 1.03
C ARG A 51 3.70 3.36 -0.47
N VAL A 52 3.73 4.42 -1.28
CA VAL A 52 3.54 4.34 -2.73
C VAL A 52 4.70 3.61 -3.39
N GLU A 53 5.93 3.93 -3.02
CA GLU A 53 7.12 3.24 -3.54
C GLU A 53 7.10 1.73 -3.24
N ARG A 54 6.67 1.35 -2.02
CA ARG A 54 6.54 -0.06 -1.65
C ARG A 54 5.47 -0.78 -2.46
N LEU A 55 4.29 -0.17 -2.62
CA LEU A 55 3.20 -0.75 -3.41
C LEU A 55 3.55 -0.86 -4.90
N GLU A 56 4.27 0.11 -5.46
CA GLU A 56 4.76 0.04 -6.84
C GLU A 56 5.76 -1.12 -7.02
N SER A 57 6.68 -1.29 -6.07
CA SER A 57 7.65 -2.40 -6.09
C SER A 57 6.97 -3.77 -5.97
N GLU A 58 5.95 -3.90 -5.11
CA GLU A 58 5.18 -5.13 -4.95
C GLU A 58 4.35 -5.44 -6.21
N LEU A 59 3.73 -4.42 -6.83
CA LEU A 59 3.03 -4.57 -8.11
C LEU A 59 3.96 -5.02 -9.23
N GLU A 60 5.18 -4.49 -9.30
CA GLU A 60 6.16 -4.88 -10.30
C GLU A 60 6.61 -6.34 -10.13
N GLN A 61 6.86 -6.77 -8.89
CA GLN A 61 7.20 -8.16 -8.58
C GLN A 61 6.08 -9.12 -8.99
N ILE A 62 4.83 -8.82 -8.62
CA ILE A 62 3.67 -9.67 -8.97
C ILE A 62 3.50 -9.76 -10.49
N ARG A 63 3.70 -8.66 -11.23
CA ARG A 63 3.63 -8.67 -12.71
C ARG A 63 4.72 -9.54 -13.32
N LEU A 64 5.94 -9.47 -12.80
CA LEU A 64 7.05 -10.32 -13.21
C LEU A 64 6.77 -11.80 -12.98
N GLU A 65 6.19 -12.14 -11.82
CA GLU A 65 5.82 -13.51 -11.49
C GLU A 65 4.69 -14.05 -12.38
N ASN A 66 3.66 -13.23 -12.63
CA ASN A 66 2.59 -13.57 -13.57
C ASN A 66 3.14 -13.85 -14.97
N GLY A 67 4.01 -12.98 -15.49
CA GLY A 67 4.64 -13.19 -16.79
C GLY A 67 5.44 -14.49 -16.87
N LYS A 68 6.17 -14.86 -15.81
CA LYS A 68 6.87 -16.15 -15.71
C LYS A 68 5.91 -17.33 -15.66
N LEU A 69 4.82 -17.23 -14.90
CA LEU A 69 3.79 -18.28 -14.82
C LEU A 69 3.14 -18.50 -16.18
N GLU A 70 2.74 -17.44 -16.86
CA GLU A 70 2.13 -17.52 -18.18
C GLU A 70 3.07 -18.15 -19.21
N ALA A 71 4.36 -17.81 -19.17
CA ALA A 71 5.36 -18.44 -20.03
C ALA A 71 5.45 -19.95 -19.78
N ARG A 72 5.45 -20.38 -18.51
CA ARG A 72 5.42 -21.80 -18.13
C ARG A 72 4.15 -22.50 -18.61
N VAL A 73 2.98 -21.87 -18.45
CA VAL A 73 1.71 -22.42 -18.95
C VAL A 73 1.74 -22.56 -20.46
N ARG A 74 2.23 -21.55 -21.20
CA ARG A 74 2.38 -21.62 -22.66
C ARG A 74 3.34 -22.72 -23.09
N GLU A 75 4.41 -22.95 -22.35
CA GLU A 75 5.35 -24.01 -22.65
C GLU A 75 4.78 -25.39 -22.35
N MET A 76 4.11 -25.58 -21.21
CA MET A 76 3.48 -26.85 -20.88
C MET A 76 2.32 -27.18 -21.81
N ARG A 77 1.56 -26.18 -22.26
CA ARG A 77 0.54 -26.37 -23.30
C ARG A 77 1.13 -26.77 -24.64
N ARG A 78 2.23 -26.14 -25.08
CA ARG A 78 2.93 -26.54 -26.31
C ARG A 78 3.47 -27.96 -26.22
N ARG A 79 4.01 -28.35 -25.06
CA ARG A 79 4.43 -29.74 -24.81
C ARG A 79 3.24 -30.68 -24.87
N LEU A 80 2.12 -30.35 -24.22
CA LEU A 80 0.88 -31.14 -24.27
C LEU A 80 0.30 -31.23 -25.69
N GLU A 81 0.34 -30.18 -26.49
CA GLU A 81 -0.13 -30.17 -27.88
C GLU A 81 0.73 -31.08 -28.77
N ALA A 82 2.04 -31.13 -28.53
CA ALA A 82 2.95 -32.08 -29.18
C ALA A 82 2.65 -33.55 -28.78
N TYR A 83 2.08 -33.80 -27.59
CA TYR A 83 1.61 -35.12 -27.17
C TYR A 83 0.16 -35.44 -27.63
N ARG A 84 -0.68 -34.41 -27.80
CA ARG A 84 -2.11 -34.52 -28.16
C ARG A 84 -2.38 -34.77 -29.64
N THR A 85 -1.37 -34.99 -30.47
CA THR A 85 -1.54 -35.27 -31.90
C THR A 85 -2.17 -36.66 -32.19
N ARG A 86 -2.70 -37.35 -31.17
CA ARG A 86 -3.53 -38.55 -31.29
C ARG A 86 -4.94 -38.28 -30.76
N PRO A 87 -6.00 -38.40 -31.58
CA PRO A 87 -7.36 -38.44 -31.08
C PRO A 87 -7.54 -39.72 -30.25
N GLY A 88 -7.71 -39.57 -28.93
CA GLY A 88 -7.86 -40.68 -27.98
C GLY A 88 -7.06 -40.53 -26.69
N TYR A 89 -5.90 -39.85 -26.72
CA TYR A 89 -5.00 -39.79 -25.54
C TYR A 89 -5.66 -39.22 -24.28
N LEU A 90 -6.53 -38.21 -24.42
CA LEU A 90 -7.24 -37.63 -23.28
C LEU A 90 -8.31 -38.58 -22.73
N GLU A 91 -8.90 -39.41 -23.58
CA GLU A 91 -9.89 -40.42 -23.19
C GLU A 91 -9.23 -41.60 -22.48
N ASP A 92 -8.06 -42.03 -22.97
CA ASP A 92 -7.25 -43.08 -22.33
C ASP A 92 -6.86 -42.66 -20.91
N VAL A 93 -6.30 -41.46 -20.73
CA VAL A 93 -5.96 -40.93 -19.40
C VAL A 93 -7.21 -40.78 -18.50
N ALA A 94 -8.33 -40.34 -19.05
CA ALA A 94 -9.58 -40.20 -18.29
C ALA A 94 -10.13 -41.55 -17.80
N ARG A 95 -10.03 -42.62 -18.62
CA ARG A 95 -10.46 -43.98 -18.24
C ARG A 95 -9.47 -44.63 -17.28
N ASP A 96 -8.17 -44.53 -17.56
CA ASP A 96 -7.13 -45.28 -16.84
C ASP A 96 -6.77 -44.66 -15.48
N GLU A 97 -6.66 -43.33 -15.41
CA GLU A 97 -6.25 -42.66 -14.17
C GLU A 97 -7.43 -42.19 -13.33
N LEU A 98 -8.53 -41.77 -13.97
CA LEU A 98 -9.67 -41.18 -13.29
C LEU A 98 -10.92 -42.09 -13.27
N GLY A 99 -10.89 -43.22 -13.98
CA GLY A 99 -12.03 -44.15 -14.05
C GLY A 99 -13.28 -43.53 -14.68
N LEU A 100 -13.12 -42.46 -15.45
CA LEU A 100 -14.23 -41.72 -16.03
C LEU A 100 -14.76 -42.44 -17.27
N VAL A 101 -16.08 -42.56 -17.35
CA VAL A 101 -16.82 -43.11 -18.51
C VAL A 101 -17.70 -42.02 -19.11
N ARG A 102 -17.95 -42.09 -20.41
CA ARG A 102 -18.80 -41.09 -21.06
C ARG A 102 -20.26 -41.23 -20.59
N PRO A 103 -21.05 -40.15 -20.58
CA PRO A 103 -22.46 -40.21 -20.15
C PRO A 103 -23.31 -41.20 -20.96
N ASP A 104 -22.90 -41.50 -22.19
CA ASP A 104 -23.55 -42.40 -23.14
C ASP A 104 -23.02 -43.85 -23.09
N GLU A 105 -22.13 -44.20 -22.15
CA GLU A 105 -21.53 -45.52 -22.03
C GLU A 105 -22.12 -46.38 -20.90
N LEU A 106 -22.18 -47.69 -21.12
CA LEU A 106 -22.73 -48.67 -20.17
C LEU A 106 -21.60 -49.35 -19.38
N VAL A 107 -21.64 -49.29 -18.05
CA VAL A 107 -20.66 -49.95 -17.17
C VAL A 107 -21.12 -51.37 -16.83
N LEU A 108 -20.33 -52.38 -17.20
CA LEU A 108 -20.58 -53.79 -16.88
C LEU A 108 -19.77 -54.20 -15.64
N VAL A 109 -20.45 -54.48 -14.53
CA VAL A 109 -19.83 -55.01 -13.30
C VAL A 109 -20.11 -56.50 -13.22
N PHE A 110 -19.05 -57.31 -13.16
CA PHE A 110 -19.18 -58.76 -13.01
C PHE A 110 -19.11 -59.15 -11.53
N PRO A 111 -20.01 -60.01 -11.04
CA PRO A 111 -19.92 -60.54 -9.68
C PRO A 111 -18.72 -61.49 -9.56
N GLU A 112 -17.98 -61.43 -8.45
CA GLU A 112 -16.94 -62.41 -8.15
C GLU A 112 -17.58 -63.80 -8.00
N GLN A 113 -17.23 -64.70 -8.91
CA GLN A 113 -17.53 -66.12 -8.77
C GLN A 113 -16.58 -66.70 -7.73
N ARG A 114 -17.14 -67.06 -6.56
CA ARG A 114 -16.48 -67.99 -5.62
C ARG A 114 -16.67 -69.43 -6.08
#